data_AF-A0A183FSM0-F1
#
_entry.id   AF-A0A183FSM0-F1
#
_cell.length_a   1.000
_cell.length_b   1.000
_cell.length_c   1.000
_cell.angle_alpha   90.00
_cell.angle_beta   90.00
_cell.angle_gamma   90.00
#
_symmetry.space_group_name_H-M   'P 1'
#
loop_
_entity.id
_entity.type
_entity.pdbx_description
1 polymer ?
#
loop_
_entity_poly.entity_id
_entity_poly.type
_entity_poly.pdbx_seq_one_letter_code
_entity_poly.pdbx_strand_id
1 'polypeptide(L)' 'MDRKSAYGGWRDYFEEISTAEFPHPAIASTAPTHGPVQKITVEETEAALEKMRPSKATGPDDVAADLWKSKYWY' A
#
# COMPACT_ATOMS: atom_id res chain seq x y z
N MET A 1 -9.77 36.79 -1.11
CA MET A 1 -8.46 36.19 -0.77
C MET A 1 -7.63 36.13 -2.03
N ASP A 2 -6.42 36.67 -2.01
CA ASP A 2 -5.52 36.66 -3.17
C ASP A 2 -4.94 35.24 -3.37
N ARG A 3 -5.20 34.64 -4.54
CA ARG A 3 -4.82 33.25 -4.87
C ARG A 3 -3.30 33.02 -4.83
N LYS A 4 -2.50 34.06 -5.06
CA LYS A 4 -1.03 33.99 -5.04
C LYS A 4 -0.50 33.88 -3.61
N SER A 5 -1.04 34.67 -2.70
CA SER A 5 -0.72 34.61 -1.27
C SER A 5 -1.09 33.27 -0.63
N ALA A 6 -2.23 32.69 -1.01
CA ALA A 6 -2.64 31.37 -0.53
C ALA A 6 -1.70 30.24 -0.99
N TYR A 7 -1.13 30.36 -2.20
CA TYR A 7 -0.19 29.38 -2.75
C TYR A 7 1.20 29.46 -2.11
N GLY A 8 1.65 30.66 -1.71
CA GLY A 8 2.89 30.84 -0.95
C GLY A 8 2.82 30.16 0.41
N GLY A 9 1.79 30.48 1.21
CA GLY A 9 1.61 29.87 2.53
C GLY A 9 1.45 28.34 2.48
N TRP A 10 0.79 27.80 1.44
CA TRP A 10 0.69 26.35 1.24
C TRP A 10 2.03 25.69 0.90
N ARG A 11 2.87 26.36 0.11
CA ARG A 11 4.21 25.85 -0.23
C ARG A 11 5.07 25.76 1.01
N ASP A 12 5.16 26.84 1.78
CA ASP A 12 6.01 26.93 2.95
C ASP A 12 5.57 25.90 4.01
N TYR A 13 4.25 25.78 4.23
CA TYR A 13 3.69 24.75 5.10
C TYR A 13 4.01 23.32 4.64
N PHE A 14 3.88 23.04 3.33
CA PHE A 14 4.16 21.71 2.78
C PHE A 14 5.65 21.35 2.87
N GLU A 15 6.55 22.31 2.64
CA GLU A 15 7.99 22.12 2.75
C GLU A 15 8.41 21.80 4.19
N GLU A 16 7.81 22.47 5.17
CA GLU A 16 8.04 22.21 6.60
C GLU A 16 7.63 20.77 7.00
N ILE A 17 6.40 20.35 6.66
CA ILE A 17 5.88 19.03 7.08
C ILE A 17 6.47 17.84 6.30
N SER A 18 6.97 18.06 5.09
CA SER A 18 7.51 17.00 4.23
C SER A 18 8.98 16.69 4.50
N THR A 19 9.71 17.62 5.12
CA THR A 19 11.13 17.46 5.45
C THR A 19 11.36 17.22 6.94
N ALA A 20 10.43 17.62 7.81
CA ALA A 20 10.53 17.36 9.24
C ALA A 20 10.29 15.87 9.56
N GLU A 21 11.33 15.20 10.07
CA GLU A 21 11.18 13.87 10.67
C GLU A 21 10.40 14.01 11.99
N PHE A 22 9.20 13.42 12.03
CA PHE A 22 8.39 13.43 13.24
C PHE A 22 9.01 12.53 14.31
N PRO A 23 8.93 12.92 15.59
CA PRO A 23 9.37 12.06 16.68
C PRO A 23 8.53 10.78 16.66
N HIS A 24 9.16 9.67 16.32
CA HIS A 24 8.56 8.35 16.34
C HIS A 24 9.32 7.50 17.36
N PRO A 25 8.62 6.68 18.15
CA PRO A 25 9.26 5.76 19.07
C PRO A 25 10.19 4.82 18.28
N ALA A 26 11.31 4.45 18.89
CA ALA A 26 12.18 3.44 18.33
C ALA A 26 11.36 2.17 18.06
N ILE A 27 11.37 1.70 16.80
CA ILE A 27 10.77 0.43 16.45
C ILE A 27 11.53 -0.64 17.25
N ALA A 28 10.81 -1.36 18.11
CA ALA A 28 11.40 -2.46 18.85
C ALA A 28 11.97 -3.46 17.85
N SER A 29 13.29 -3.69 17.90
CA SER A 29 13.93 -4.73 17.11
C SER A 29 13.51 -6.07 17.70
N THR A 30 12.50 -6.69 17.11
CA THR A 30 12.12 -8.05 17.44
C THR A 30 13.07 -9.00 16.73
N ALA A 31 13.54 -10.05 17.40
CA ALA A 31 14.27 -11.12 16.73
C ALA A 31 13.45 -11.60 15.52
N PRO A 32 14.08 -11.85 14.35
CA PRO A 32 13.39 -12.45 13.22
C PRO A 32 12.67 -13.72 13.69
N THR A 33 11.43 -13.91 13.27
CA THR A 33 10.71 -15.15 13.55
C THR A 33 11.47 -16.31 12.91
N HIS A 34 12.29 -17.00 13.70
CA HIS A 34 13.00 -18.19 13.26
C HIS A 34 11.99 -19.35 13.21
N GLY A 35 11.52 -19.65 12.01
CA GLY A 35 10.62 -20.77 11.77
C GLY A 35 10.50 -21.08 10.28
N PRO A 36 10.05 -22.28 9.91
CA PRO A 36 9.70 -22.59 8.53
C PRO A 36 8.61 -21.62 8.09
N VAL A 37 8.91 -20.79 7.08
CA VAL A 37 7.87 -20.04 6.37
C VAL A 37 7.01 -21.08 5.67
N GLN A 38 5.71 -21.10 5.96
CA GLN A 38 4.80 -21.99 5.25
C GLN A 38 4.84 -21.64 3.77
N LYS A 39 5.00 -22.65 2.92
CA LYS A 39 4.96 -22.45 1.47
C LYS A 39 3.52 -22.12 1.10
N ILE A 40 3.33 -21.05 0.32
CA ILE A 40 2.04 -20.73 -0.26
C ILE A 40 1.66 -21.90 -1.18
N THR A 41 0.54 -22.54 -0.90
CA THR A 41 0.00 -23.62 -1.74
C THR A 41 -0.88 -23.02 -2.84
N VAL A 42 -1.05 -23.77 -3.94
CA VAL A 42 -1.95 -23.36 -5.02
C VAL A 42 -3.38 -23.17 -4.50
N GLU A 43 -3.84 -24.09 -3.64
CA GLU A 43 -5.16 -24.04 -3.00
C GLU A 43 -5.36 -22.77 -2.15
N GLU A 44 -4.35 -22.34 -1.40
CA GLU A 44 -4.40 -21.08 -0.64
C GLU A 44 -4.53 -19.88 -1.58
N THR A 45 -3.77 -19.89 -2.68
CA THR A 45 -3.79 -18.81 -3.68
C THR A 45 -5.14 -18.73 -4.37
N GLU A 46 -5.70 -19.86 -4.79
CA GLU A 46 -7.04 -19.93 -5.41
C GLU A 46 -8.15 -19.50 -4.44
N ALA A 47 -8.09 -19.93 -3.18
CA ALA A 47 -9.06 -19.53 -2.15
C ALA A 47 -8.98 -18.02 -1.82
N ALA A 48 -7.77 -17.46 -1.83
CA ALA A 48 -7.56 -16.02 -1.64
C ALA A 48 -8.09 -15.21 -2.84
N LEU A 49 -7.80 -15.67 -4.06
CA LEU A 49 -8.34 -15.08 -5.29
C LEU A 49 -9.87 -15.11 -5.27
N GLU A 50 -10.49 -16.23 -4.89
CA GLU A 50 -11.95 -16.33 -4.93
C GLU A 50 -12.64 -15.33 -3.98
N LYS A 51 -12.03 -15.04 -2.82
CA LYS A 51 -12.50 -14.03 -1.88
C LYS A 51 -12.40 -12.59 -2.41
N MET A 52 -11.63 -12.33 -3.45
CA MET A 52 -11.54 -10.98 -4.04
C MET A 52 -12.87 -10.60 -4.70
N ARG A 53 -13.37 -9.41 -4.34
CA ARG A 53 -14.59 -8.88 -4.93
C ARG A 53 -14.30 -8.22 -6.28
N PRO A 54 -15.00 -8.62 -7.36
CA PRO A 54 -14.98 -7.86 -8.61
C PRO A 54 -15.55 -6.46 -8.32
N SER A 55 -15.07 -5.44 -9.02
CA SER A 55 -15.45 -4.01 -8.88
C SER A 55 -14.88 -3.19 -7.70
N LYS A 56 -13.88 -3.69 -6.95
CA LYS A 56 -13.16 -2.82 -6.00
C LYS A 56 -12.21 -1.88 -6.74
N ALA A 57 -12.01 -0.67 -6.20
CA ALA A 57 -11.06 0.30 -6.74
C ALA A 57 -9.65 -0.32 -6.82
N THR A 58 -8.98 -0.04 -7.94
CA THR A 58 -7.66 -0.57 -8.22
C THR A 58 -6.59 0.06 -7.31
N GLY A 59 -5.59 -0.74 -6.97
CA GLY A 59 -4.44 -0.25 -6.22
C GLY A 59 -3.54 0.66 -7.07
N PRO A 60 -2.41 1.13 -6.52
CA PRO A 60 -1.40 1.89 -7.26
C PRO A 60 -0.81 1.13 -8.47
N ASP A 61 -0.99 -0.19 -8.49
CA ASP A 61 -0.61 -1.08 -9.58
C ASP A 61 -1.56 -1.05 -10.79
N ASP A 62 -2.74 -0.43 -10.65
CA ASP A 62 -3.82 -0.40 -11.64
C ASP A 62 -4.21 -1.79 -12.20
N VAL A 63 -4.07 -2.85 -11.38
CA VAL A 63 -4.53 -4.20 -11.73
C VAL A 63 -5.88 -4.56 -11.09
N ALA A 64 -6.92 -4.71 -11.92
CA ALA A 64 -8.26 -5.08 -11.47
C ALA A 64 -8.35 -6.53 -10.96
N ALA A 65 -9.24 -6.77 -9.99
CA ALA A 65 -9.50 -8.11 -9.42
C ALA A 65 -9.91 -9.15 -10.49
N ASP A 66 -10.63 -8.72 -11.52
CA ASP A 66 -11.06 -9.59 -12.62
C ASP A 66 -9.87 -10.09 -13.46
N LEU A 67 -8.80 -9.30 -13.56
CA LEU A 67 -7.57 -9.73 -14.24
C LEU A 67 -6.84 -10.81 -13.44
N TRP A 68 -6.85 -10.73 -12.11
CA TRP A 68 -6.28 -11.74 -11.22
C TRP A 68 -7.06 -13.07 -11.23
N LYS A 69 -8.38 -13.01 -11.43
CA LYS A 69 -9.24 -14.21 -11.58
C LYS A 69 -9.23 -14.81 -12.99
N SER A 70 -8.65 -14.10 -13.95
CA SER A 70 -8.62 -14.55 -15.34
C SER A 70 -7.59 -15.66 -15.56
N LYS A 71 -7.89 -16.59 -16.48
CA LYS A 71 -7.01 -17.73 -16.80
C LYS A 71 -5.82 -17.35 -17.71
N TYR A 72 -5.50 -16.07 -17.84
CA TYR A 72 -4.47 -15.57 -18.77
C TYR A 72 -3.02 -15.69 -18.23
N TRP A 73 -2.84 -16.33 -17.08
CA TRP A 73 -1.56 -16.44 -16.38
C TRP A 73 -0.91 -17.82 -16.45
N TYR A 74 -1.49 -18.76 -17.20
CA TYR A 74 -0.96 -20.12 -17.38
C TYR A 74 -0.22 -20.25 -18.71
#